data_AF-A0A847N6B6-F1
#
_entry.id   AF-A0A847N6B6-F1
#
_cell.length_a   1.000
_cell.length_b   1.000
_cell.length_c   1.000
_cell.angle_alpha   90.00
_cell.angle_beta   90.00
_cell.angle_gamma   90.00
#
_symmetry.space_group_name_H-M   'P 1'
#
loop_
_entity.id
_entity.type
_entity.pdbx_description
1 polymer ?
#
loop_
_entity_poly.entity_id
_entity_poly.type
_entity_poly.pdbx_seq_one_letter_code
_entity_poly.pdbx_strand_id
1 'polypeptide(L)'
;EVPEDVLKHLFTVCQTLGQTLVKKLDAKGFNLLNNNGAVAGQTVFHYHVHLIPRYDEKEVLFSFKNHGANLSKDDYLKIVNQILD
;
A
#
# COMPACT_ATOMS: atom_id res chain seq x y z
N GLU A 1 11.61 -6.85 10.23
CA GLU A 1 10.84 -8.08 10.56
C GLU A 1 10.77 -9.06 9.41
N VAL A 2 10.50 -8.62 8.18
CA VAL A 2 10.47 -9.53 7.01
C VAL A 2 11.84 -9.56 6.31
N PRO A 3 12.45 -10.75 6.10
CA PRO A 3 13.65 -10.89 5.28
C PRO A 3 13.43 -10.42 3.82
N GLU A 4 14.48 -9.92 3.18
CA GLU A 4 14.39 -9.35 1.83
C GLU A 4 13.91 -10.37 0.78
N ASP A 5 14.42 -11.60 0.84
CA ASP A 5 14.04 -12.70 -0.05
C ASP A 5 12.57 -13.09 0.12
N VAL A 6 12.08 -13.12 1.38
CA VAL A 6 10.67 -13.37 1.70
C VAL A 6 9.79 -12.24 1.15
N LEU A 7 10.20 -10.98 1.30
CA LEU A 7 9.45 -9.83 0.81
C LEU A 7 9.37 -9.81 -0.72
N LYS A 8 10.49 -10.11 -1.40
CA LYS A 8 10.55 -10.26 -2.86
C LYS A 8 9.58 -11.34 -3.34
N HIS A 9 9.68 -12.54 -2.75
CA HIS A 9 8.81 -13.65 -3.10
C HIS A 9 7.33 -13.29 -2.90
N LEU A 10 6.99 -12.71 -1.74
CA LEU A 10 5.63 -12.30 -1.42
C LEU A 10 5.05 -11.34 -2.47
N PHE A 11 5.79 -10.31 -2.88
CA PHE A 11 5.29 -9.34 -3.85
C PHE A 11 5.18 -9.91 -5.26
N THR A 12 6.05 -10.85 -5.66
CA THR A 12 5.87 -11.64 -6.89
C THR A 12 4.54 -12.40 -6.86
N VAL A 13 4.24 -13.07 -5.74
CA VAL A 13 2.96 -13.79 -5.56
C VAL A 13 1.77 -12.82 -5.58
N CYS A 14 1.87 -11.67 -4.89
CA CYS A 14 0.81 -10.66 -4.86
C CYS A 14 0.47 -10.14 -6.26
N GLN A 15 1.47 -9.92 -7.11
CA GLN A 15 1.26 -9.50 -8.50
C GLN A 15 0.48 -10.56 -9.29
N THR A 16 0.90 -11.82 -9.22
CA THR A 16 0.24 -12.93 -9.92
C THR A 16 -1.20 -13.11 -9.46
N LEU A 17 -1.43 -13.10 -8.14
CA LEU A 17 -2.77 -13.26 -7.56
C LEU A 17 -3.66 -12.07 -7.88
N GLY A 18 -3.18 -10.84 -7.77
CA GLY A 18 -3.96 -9.63 -8.08
C GLY A 18 -4.46 -9.62 -9.52
N GLN A 19 -3.60 -9.96 -10.48
CA GLN A 19 -4.00 -10.08 -11.89
C GLN A 19 -4.99 -11.22 -12.13
N THR A 20 -4.82 -12.34 -11.41
CA THR A 20 -5.72 -13.48 -11.48
C THR A 20 -7.10 -13.13 -10.94
N LEU A 21 -7.17 -12.43 -9.80
CA LEU A 21 -8.43 -11.98 -9.19
C LEU A 21 -9.22 -11.10 -10.15
N VAL A 22 -8.57 -10.11 -10.77
CA VAL A 22 -9.20 -9.23 -11.77
C VAL A 22 -9.83 -10.05 -12.91
N LYS A 23 -9.05 -10.97 -13.50
CA LYS A 23 -9.51 -11.78 -14.65
C LYS A 23 -10.61 -12.79 -14.28
N LYS A 24 -10.50 -13.43 -13.12
CA LYS A 24 -11.38 -14.54 -12.74
C LYS A 24 -12.67 -14.08 -12.10
N LEU A 25 -12.67 -12.93 -11.46
CA LEU A 25 -13.83 -12.39 -10.77
C LEU A 25 -14.54 -11.28 -11.55
N ASP A 26 -14.03 -10.91 -12.74
CA ASP A 26 -14.52 -9.76 -13.52
C ASP A 26 -14.49 -8.45 -12.72
N ALA A 27 -13.44 -8.29 -11.89
CA ALA A 27 -13.21 -7.05 -11.16
C ALA A 27 -12.64 -5.98 -12.11
N LYS A 28 -12.89 -4.70 -11.83
CA LYS A 28 -12.38 -3.56 -12.60
C LYS A 28 -10.96 -3.16 -12.20
N GLY A 29 -10.46 -3.70 -11.10
CA GLY A 29 -9.12 -3.46 -10.57
C GLY A 29 -8.94 -4.13 -9.21
N PHE A 30 -7.84 -3.83 -8.52
CA PHE A 30 -7.62 -4.23 -7.14
C PHE A 30 -6.75 -3.23 -6.39
N ASN A 31 -6.88 -3.18 -5.06
CA ASN A 31 -5.96 -2.47 -4.18
C ASN A 31 -5.02 -3.47 -3.49
N LEU A 32 -3.79 -3.04 -3.24
CA LEU A 32 -2.88 -3.64 -2.27
C LEU A 32 -2.86 -2.74 -1.04
N LEU A 33 -3.03 -3.32 0.15
CA LEU A 33 -2.96 -2.59 1.42
C LEU A 33 -2.10 -3.37 2.41
N ASN A 34 -1.21 -2.66 3.09
CA ASN A 34 -0.41 -3.17 4.18
C ASN A 34 -0.40 -2.12 5.30
N ASN A 35 -0.76 -2.53 6.51
CA ASN A 35 -0.83 -1.67 7.68
C ASN A 35 0.30 -2.06 8.64
N ASN A 36 1.14 -1.09 9.02
CA ASN A 36 2.27 -1.31 9.94
C ASN A 36 2.09 -0.42 11.18
N GLY A 37 1.87 -1.05 12.32
CA GLY A 37 1.54 -0.40 13.59
C GLY A 37 0.05 -0.13 13.77
N ALA A 38 -0.39 -0.10 15.03
CA ALA A 38 -1.80 0.04 15.39
C ALA A 38 -2.43 1.35 14.87
N VAL A 39 -1.67 2.46 14.89
CA VAL A 39 -2.13 3.77 14.36
C VAL A 39 -2.42 3.71 12.86
N ALA A 40 -1.69 2.87 12.11
CA ALA A 40 -1.93 2.63 10.70
C ALA A 40 -3.05 1.59 10.44
N GLY A 41 -3.74 1.12 11.48
CA GLY A 41 -4.84 0.16 11.36
C GLY A 41 -4.40 -1.32 11.38
N GLN A 42 -3.19 -1.65 11.86
CA GLN A 42 -2.78 -3.04 12.05
C GLN A 42 -3.46 -3.64 13.28
N THR A 43 -4.19 -4.74 13.10
CA THR A 43 -4.81 -5.51 14.20
C THR A 43 -4.14 -6.87 14.41
N VAL A 44 -3.52 -7.43 13.37
CA VAL A 44 -2.75 -8.68 13.42
C VAL A 44 -1.27 -8.39 13.21
N PHE A 45 -0.47 -8.67 14.24
CA PHE A 45 0.98 -8.41 14.28
C PHE A 45 1.78 -9.55 13.63
N HIS A 46 1.43 -9.84 12.39
CA HIS A 46 2.18 -10.67 11.45
C HIS A 46 2.11 -9.95 10.10
N TYR A 47 3.24 -9.75 9.42
CA TYR A 47 3.24 -8.99 8.17
C TYR A 47 2.32 -9.64 7.12
N HIS A 48 1.35 -8.88 6.62
CA HIS A 48 0.42 -9.36 5.59
C HIS A 48 0.09 -8.24 4.61
N VAL A 49 -0.32 -8.65 3.41
CA VAL A 49 -0.79 -7.74 2.36
C VAL A 49 -2.22 -8.16 2.00
N HIS A 50 -3.15 -7.21 2.11
CA HIS A 50 -4.49 -7.41 1.59
C HIS A 50 -4.48 -7.25 0.07
N LEU A 51 -5.07 -8.21 -0.65
CA LEU A 51 -5.43 -8.09 -2.06
C LEU A 51 -6.93 -7.88 -2.13
N ILE A 52 -7.37 -6.69 -2.53
CA ILE A 52 -8.79 -6.29 -2.46
C ILE A 52 -9.29 -6.03 -3.89
N PRO A 53 -9.99 -6.99 -4.54
CA PRO A 53 -10.60 -6.74 -5.84
C PRO A 53 -11.67 -5.65 -5.75
N ARG A 54 -11.81 -4.86 -6.81
CA ARG A 54 -12.69 -3.68 -6.88
C ARG A 54 -13.64 -3.78 -8.05
N TYR A 55 -14.92 -3.58 -7.81
CA TYR A 55 -15.99 -3.61 -8.82
C TYR A 55 -16.63 -2.23 -9.02
N ASP A 56 -16.51 -1.36 -8.01
CA ASP A 56 -17.01 0.01 -8.04
C ASP A 56 -16.11 0.96 -7.24
N GLU A 57 -16.09 2.24 -7.64
CA GLU A 57 -15.29 3.28 -6.99
C GLU A 57 -15.69 3.51 -5.52
N LYS A 58 -16.94 3.24 -5.13
CA LYS A 58 -17.50 3.54 -3.80
C LYS A 58 -17.25 2.46 -2.73
N GLU A 59 -16.70 1.31 -3.11
CA GLU A 59 -16.51 0.17 -2.17
C GLU A 59 -15.45 0.41 -1.10
N VAL A 60 -14.40 1.18 -1.43
CA VAL A 60 -13.33 1.53 -0.49
C VAL A 60 -13.16 3.04 -0.50
N LEU A 61 -13.31 3.64 0.68
CA LEU A 61 -13.17 5.07 0.89
C LEU A 61 -11.77 5.37 1.41
N PHE A 62 -10.97 6.06 0.60
CA PHE A 62 -9.72 6.65 1.05
C PHE A 62 -9.91 8.15 1.27
N SER A 63 -9.58 8.62 2.48
CA SER A 63 -9.52 10.06 2.77
C SER A 63 -8.06 10.50 2.72
N PHE A 64 -7.68 11.13 1.60
CA PHE A 64 -6.34 11.69 1.44
C PHE A 64 -6.38 13.21 1.65
N LYS A 65 -5.83 13.65 2.78
CA LYS A 65 -5.65 15.09 3.03
C LYS A 65 -4.45 15.59 2.23
N ASN A 66 -4.70 16.47 1.26
CA ASN A 66 -3.63 17.06 0.47
C ASN A 66 -2.93 18.17 1.27
N HIS A 67 -1.62 18.02 1.48
CA HIS A 67 -0.75 19.00 2.15
C HIS A 67 0.28 19.64 1.21
N GLY A 68 0.22 19.37 -0.10
CA GLY A 68 1.23 19.80 -1.07
C GLY A 68 1.39 21.32 -1.17
N ALA A 69 0.32 22.09 -0.93
CA ALA A 69 0.38 23.54 -0.89
C ALA A 69 1.11 24.11 0.34
N ASN A 70 1.34 23.30 1.37
CA ASN A 70 1.96 23.71 2.64
C ASN A 70 3.47 23.44 2.67
N LEU A 71 4.03 22.83 1.62
CA LEU A 71 5.43 22.42 1.56
C LEU A 71 6.14 23.14 0.42
N SER A 72 7.23 23.84 0.74
CA SER A 72 8.13 24.42 -0.26
C SER A 72 9.11 23.36 -0.78
N LYS A 73 9.81 23.67 -1.88
CA LYS A 73 10.91 22.82 -2.39
C LYS A 73 11.96 22.57 -1.31
N ASP A 74 12.30 23.59 -0.52
CA ASP A 74 13.30 23.48 0.53
C ASP A 74 12.83 22.57 1.67
N ASP A 75 11.53 22.53 1.97
CA ASP A 75 10.98 21.60 2.96
C ASP A 75 11.08 20.15 2.49
N TYR A 76 10.81 19.86 1.21
CA TYR A 76 11.04 18.51 0.67
C TYR A 76 12.52 18.11 0.73
N LEU A 77 13.44 19.01 0.41
CA LEU A 77 14.89 18.71 0.48
C LEU A 77 15.34 18.42 1.93
N LYS A 78 14.81 19.18 2.91
CA LYS A 78 15.07 18.90 4.33
C LYS A 78 14.59 17.52 4.74
N ILE A 79 13.37 17.13 4.33
CA ILE A 79 12.81 15.80 4.64
C ILE A 79 13.65 14.70 4.00
N VAL A 80 14.08 14.87 2.74
CA VAL A 80 14.93 13.87 2.07
C VAL A 80 16.24 13.67 2.81
N ASN A 81 16.93 14.75 3.18
CA ASN A 81 18.19 14.64 3.93
C ASN A 81 17.97 13.93 5.27
N GLN A 82 16.91 14.26 6.00
CA GLN A 82 16.56 13.58 7.26
C GLN A 82 16.28 12.08 7.12
N ILE A 83 15.82 11.62 5.95
CA ILE A 83 15.55 10.19 5.69
C ILE A 83 16.83 9.44 5.28
N LEU A 84 17.75 10.13 4.62
CA LEU A 84 18.98 9.53 4.08
C LEU A 84 20.15 9.55 5.08
N ASP A 85 20.11 10.44 6.07
CA ASP A 85 21.04 10.47 7.21
C ASP A 85 20.86 9.22 8.12
#